data_AF-A0A6P1DJJ9-F1
#
_entry.id   AF-A0A6P1DJJ9-F1
#
_cell.length_a   1.000
_cell.length_b   1.000
_cell.length_c   1.000
_cell.angle_alpha   90.00
_cell.angle_beta   90.00
_cell.angle_gamma   90.00
#
_symmetry.space_group_name_H-M   'P 1'
#
loop_
_entity.id
_entity.type
_entity.pdbx_description
1 polymer ?
#
loop_
_entity_poly.entity_id
_entity_poly.type
_entity_poly.pdbx_seq_one_letter_code
_entity_poly.pdbx_strand_id
1 'polypeptide(L)'
;INFNKEEIQTFNFSLNEAIYSTFSEPKKYLFEPNAAILKAGAFQQISAHLKIDKLHQHSHLYTSNKLIDFPGRKFEIKHSISYDKKKLLQLIPSKKANITTRNFPETVAQIRKKTGLKDGGNQYLFFTTDFNNKHLVLICEKA
;
A
#
# COMPACT_ATOMS: atom_id res chain seq x y z
N ILE A 1 -6.56 9.82 -28.72
CA ILE A 1 -5.51 10.83 -28.50
C ILE A 1 -5.75 11.47 -27.14
N ASN A 2 -4.89 11.21 -26.17
CA ASN A 2 -4.87 11.87 -24.87
C ASN A 2 -3.39 12.02 -24.50
N PHE A 3 -2.90 13.25 -24.44
CA PHE A 3 -1.50 13.60 -24.23
C PHE A 3 -1.28 13.95 -22.76
N ASN A 4 -0.41 13.22 -22.09
CA ASN A 4 0.34 13.71 -20.92
C ASN A 4 1.73 13.07 -20.94
N LYS A 5 2.74 13.90 -21.27
CA LYS A 5 4.16 13.80 -20.91
C LYS A 5 4.25 13.76 -19.37
N GLU A 6 5.04 12.96 -18.68
CA GLU A 6 6.43 12.54 -18.82
C GLU A 6 6.65 11.21 -18.04
N GLU A 7 7.66 10.45 -18.48
CA GLU A 7 8.14 9.15 -17.95
C GLU A 7 7.31 7.90 -18.26
N ILE A 8 7.62 7.29 -19.39
CA ILE A 8 7.33 5.88 -19.64
C ILE A 8 8.22 5.05 -18.70
N GLN A 9 7.69 4.63 -17.56
CA GLN A 9 8.35 3.64 -16.70
C GLN A 9 8.26 2.26 -17.37
N THR A 10 9.21 1.94 -18.26
CA THR A 10 9.36 0.60 -18.86
C THR A 10 10.00 -0.35 -17.86
N PHE A 11 9.24 -1.34 -17.40
CA PHE A 11 9.77 -2.46 -16.62
C PHE A 11 9.93 -3.68 -17.55
N ASN A 12 11.17 -4.00 -17.93
CA ASN A 12 11.50 -5.18 -18.75
C ASN A 12 11.85 -6.37 -17.84
N PHE A 13 11.32 -7.57 -18.13
CA PHE A 13 11.55 -8.78 -17.32
C PHE A 13 11.98 -9.97 -18.20
N SER A 14 12.92 -10.77 -17.68
CA SER A 14 13.28 -12.11 -18.17
C SER A 14 12.64 -13.18 -17.27
N LEU A 15 12.02 -14.22 -17.85
CA LEU A 15 11.07 -15.14 -17.19
C LEU A 15 11.71 -16.32 -16.41
N ASN A 16 13.04 -16.39 -16.25
CA ASN A 16 13.74 -17.66 -15.97
C ASN A 16 14.33 -17.84 -14.55
N GLU A 17 13.98 -17.03 -13.56
CA GLU A 17 14.40 -17.28 -12.16
C GLU A 17 13.18 -17.46 -11.26
N ALA A 18 13.20 -18.52 -10.43
CA ALA A 18 12.19 -18.78 -9.40
C ALA A 18 12.32 -17.74 -8.28
N ILE A 19 11.83 -16.54 -8.55
CA ILE A 19 11.89 -15.40 -7.67
C ILE A 19 10.68 -15.45 -6.74
N TYR A 20 10.91 -15.71 -5.45
CA TYR A 20 9.85 -15.67 -4.44
C TYR A 20 9.80 -14.30 -3.77
N SER A 21 8.59 -13.78 -3.53
CA SER A 21 8.41 -12.60 -2.68
C SER A 21 8.79 -12.92 -1.24
N THR A 22 9.52 -12.02 -0.60
CA THR A 22 9.70 -12.04 0.86
C THR A 22 8.54 -11.33 1.54
N PHE A 23 8.30 -11.65 2.81
CA PHE A 23 7.21 -11.09 3.60
C PHE A 23 7.72 -10.52 4.91
N SER A 24 7.15 -9.40 5.35
CA SER A 24 7.50 -8.80 6.64
C SER A 24 6.35 -8.02 7.25
N GLU A 25 6.52 -7.65 8.52
CA GLU A 25 5.71 -6.62 9.14
C GLU A 25 5.92 -5.27 8.43
N PRO A 26 4.98 -4.31 8.58
CA PRO A 26 5.15 -2.96 8.05
C PRO A 26 6.45 -2.32 8.56
N LYS A 27 7.27 -1.82 7.62
CA LYS A 27 8.51 -1.08 7.87
C LYS A 27 8.25 0.43 7.78
N LYS A 28 9.31 1.23 7.57
CA LYS A 28 9.20 2.70 7.51
C LYS A 28 8.40 3.20 6.31
N TYR A 29 8.55 2.58 5.14
CA TYR A 29 7.90 3.02 3.90
C TYR A 29 6.93 1.98 3.38
N LEU A 30 5.84 2.46 2.77
CA LEU A 30 4.82 1.67 2.09
C LEU A 30 4.80 2.03 0.61
N PHE A 31 4.68 1.00 -0.23
CA PHE A 31 4.61 1.14 -1.67
C PHE A 31 3.37 0.44 -2.21
N GLU A 32 2.64 1.14 -3.06
CA GLU A 32 1.52 0.58 -3.80
C GLU A 32 1.77 0.71 -5.31
N PRO A 33 1.88 -0.42 -6.05
CA PRO A 33 2.20 -0.41 -7.47
C PRO A 33 1.13 0.29 -8.31
N ASN A 34 1.55 0.85 -9.44
CA ASN A 34 0.62 1.39 -10.43
C ASN A 34 -0.22 0.28 -11.11
N ALA A 35 -1.28 0.68 -11.80
CA ALA A 35 -2.20 -0.25 -12.46
C ALA A 35 -1.53 -1.08 -13.58
N ALA A 36 -0.48 -0.57 -14.23
CA ALA A 36 0.22 -1.29 -15.29
C ALA A 36 0.93 -2.53 -14.74
N ILE A 37 1.61 -2.38 -13.60
CA ILE A 37 2.25 -3.48 -12.88
C ILE A 37 1.23 -4.51 -12.40
N LEU A 38 0.11 -4.05 -11.85
CA LEU A 38 -0.96 -4.96 -11.40
C LEU A 38 -1.47 -5.82 -12.56
N LYS A 39 -1.58 -5.26 -13.77
CA LYS A 39 -2.01 -5.98 -14.98
C LYS A 39 -0.96 -6.92 -15.55
N ALA A 40 0.33 -6.58 -15.40
CA ALA A 40 1.43 -7.40 -15.89
C ALA A 40 1.67 -8.67 -15.05
N GLY A 41 1.07 -8.77 -13.86
CA GLY A 41 1.26 -9.92 -12.98
C GLY A 41 2.67 -10.02 -12.38
N ALA A 42 3.51 -8.99 -12.54
CA ALA A 42 4.94 -9.01 -12.20
C ALA A 42 5.23 -8.84 -10.69
N PHE A 43 4.34 -9.36 -9.85
CA PHE A 43 4.33 -9.09 -8.40
C PHE A 43 5.52 -9.66 -7.67
N GLN A 44 5.97 -10.84 -8.11
CA GLN A 44 7.08 -11.56 -7.50
C GLN A 44 8.41 -10.94 -7.91
N GLN A 45 8.57 -10.62 -9.19
CA GLN A 45 9.80 -10.02 -9.70
C GLN A 45 10.08 -8.64 -9.08
N ILE A 46 9.04 -7.82 -8.85
CA ILE A 46 9.21 -6.50 -8.24
C ILE A 46 9.78 -6.59 -6.82
N SER A 47 9.30 -7.54 -6.02
CA SER A 47 9.77 -7.74 -4.64
C SER A 47 11.27 -8.03 -4.61
N ALA A 48 11.75 -8.96 -5.43
CA ALA A 48 13.16 -9.34 -5.41
C ALA A 48 14.06 -8.32 -6.12
N HIS A 49 13.62 -7.76 -7.25
CA HIS A 49 14.41 -6.78 -7.99
C HIS A 49 14.66 -5.52 -7.14
N LEU A 50 13.62 -5.03 -6.46
CA LEU A 50 13.72 -3.85 -5.63
C LEU A 50 14.14 -4.15 -4.18
N LYS A 51 14.33 -5.43 -3.82
CA LYS A 51 14.66 -5.91 -2.47
C LYS A 51 13.70 -5.34 -1.41
N ILE A 52 12.41 -5.45 -1.69
CA ILE A 52 11.31 -5.01 -0.81
C ILE A 52 10.41 -6.19 -0.45
N ASP A 53 9.85 -6.14 0.75
CA ASP A 53 9.00 -7.21 1.27
C ASP A 53 7.53 -6.93 0.97
N LYS A 54 6.72 -7.96 0.77
CA LYS A 54 5.26 -7.85 0.70
C LYS A 54 4.66 -7.92 2.11
N LEU A 55 3.57 -7.17 2.32
CA LEU A 55 2.80 -7.31 3.55
C LEU A 55 2.04 -8.63 3.61
N HIS A 56 1.54 -9.10 2.48
CA HIS A 56 0.85 -10.38 2.33
C HIS A 56 0.77 -10.75 0.84
N GLN A 57 0.55 -12.03 0.51
CA GLN A 57 0.48 -12.52 -0.87
C GLN A 57 -0.56 -11.78 -1.73
N HIS A 58 -1.73 -11.51 -1.16
CA HIS A 58 -2.88 -10.87 -1.84
C HIS A 58 -3.02 -9.36 -1.60
N SER A 59 -2.21 -8.76 -0.72
CA SER A 59 -2.35 -7.33 -0.40
C SER A 59 -1.78 -6.41 -1.48
N HIS A 60 -0.86 -6.91 -2.33
CA HIS A 60 -0.16 -6.08 -3.33
C HIS A 60 0.40 -4.76 -2.77
N LEU A 61 0.80 -4.80 -1.49
CA LEU A 61 1.45 -3.72 -0.78
C LEU A 61 2.84 -4.19 -0.38
N TYR A 62 3.81 -3.33 -0.59
CA TYR A 62 5.21 -3.61 -0.32
C TYR A 62 5.77 -2.65 0.72
N THR A 63 6.81 -3.05 1.43
CA THR A 63 7.41 -2.26 2.50
C THR A 63 8.91 -2.41 2.56
N SER A 64 9.58 -1.37 3.04
CA SER A 64 11.03 -1.37 3.26
C SER A 64 11.44 -0.30 4.30
N ASN A 65 12.68 -0.37 4.78
CA ASN A 65 13.25 0.65 5.65
C ASN A 65 13.81 1.87 4.87
N LYS A 66 13.97 1.75 3.55
CA LYS A 66 14.60 2.77 2.69
C LYS A 66 13.59 3.30 1.70
N LEU A 67 13.49 4.61 1.53
CA LEU A 67 12.73 5.16 0.42
C LEU A 67 13.44 4.77 -0.87
N ILE A 68 12.74 4.10 -1.78
CA ILE A 68 13.29 3.66 -3.06
C ILE A 68 12.55 4.33 -4.20
N ASP A 69 13.18 4.34 -5.37
CA ASP A 69 12.43 4.59 -6.59
C ASP A 69 11.51 3.40 -6.86
N PHE A 70 10.22 3.67 -6.96
CA PHE A 70 9.19 2.65 -7.02
C PHE A 70 8.12 3.06 -8.02
N PRO A 71 7.77 2.17 -8.96
CA PRO A 71 6.80 2.45 -10.01
C PRO A 71 5.35 2.40 -9.50
N GLY A 72 4.95 3.47 -8.79
CA GLY A 72 3.66 3.57 -8.14
C GLY A 72 3.64 4.67 -7.08
N ARG A 73 2.78 4.50 -6.08
CA ARG A 73 2.64 5.46 -4.97
C ARG A 73 3.57 5.07 -3.83
N LYS A 74 4.20 6.07 -3.21
CA LYS A 74 5.16 5.93 -2.10
C LYS A 74 4.63 6.68 -0.89
N PHE A 75 4.75 6.08 0.28
CA PHE A 75 4.28 6.67 1.53
C PHE A 75 5.23 6.36 2.68
N GLU A 76 5.29 7.28 3.64
CA GLU A 76 5.92 7.04 4.94
C GLU A 76 4.85 6.59 5.93
N ILE A 77 5.08 5.46 6.60
CA ILE A 77 4.17 4.92 7.62
C ILE A 77 4.43 5.70 8.92
N LYS A 78 3.41 6.42 9.39
CA LYS A 78 3.45 7.13 10.68
C LYS A 78 2.95 6.24 11.82
N HIS A 79 1.93 5.44 11.55
CA HIS A 79 1.42 4.45 12.51
C HIS A 79 0.97 3.16 11.81
N SER A 80 1.19 2.03 12.48
CA SER A 80 0.61 0.74 12.14
C SER A 80 -0.20 0.26 13.33
N ILE A 81 -1.50 0.07 13.16
CA ILE A 81 -2.41 -0.35 14.24
C ILE A 81 -3.30 -1.50 13.79
N SER A 82 -3.70 -2.36 14.73
CA SER A 82 -4.87 -3.21 14.53
C SER A 82 -6.10 -2.35 14.27
N TYR A 83 -7.06 -2.87 13.50
CA TYR A 83 -8.27 -2.09 13.20
C TYR A 83 -9.14 -1.90 14.46
N ASP A 84 -8.96 -0.74 15.10
CA ASP A 84 -9.77 -0.25 16.21
C ASP A 84 -10.27 1.16 15.86
N LYS A 85 -11.60 1.33 15.84
CA LYS A 85 -12.23 2.60 15.46
C LYS A 85 -11.85 3.75 16.40
N LYS A 86 -11.78 3.52 17.71
CA LYS A 86 -11.50 4.59 18.68
C LYS A 86 -10.07 5.08 18.51
N LYS A 87 -9.11 4.15 18.44
CA LYS A 87 -7.69 4.47 18.23
C LYS A 87 -7.47 5.15 16.88
N LEU A 88 -8.10 4.66 15.82
CA LEU A 88 -8.02 5.28 14.50
C LEU A 88 -8.47 6.74 14.51
N LEU A 89 -9.62 7.03 15.13
CA LEU A 89 -10.16 8.40 15.17
C LEU A 89 -9.32 9.35 16.04
N GLN A 90 -8.64 8.83 17.08
CA GLN A 90 -7.68 9.63 17.85
C GLN A 90 -6.47 10.05 17.02
N LEU A 91 -6.00 9.18 16.11
CA LEU A 91 -4.86 9.44 15.24
C LEU A 91 -5.21 10.32 14.02
N ILE A 92 -6.50 10.61 13.81
CA ILE A 92 -7.02 11.40 12.68
C ILE A 92 -8.00 12.47 13.20
N PRO A 93 -7.49 13.48 13.93
CA PRO A 93 -8.34 14.52 14.52
C PRO A 93 -9.05 15.37 13.45
N SER A 94 -8.48 15.47 12.25
CA SER A 94 -9.07 16.18 11.10
C SER A 94 -10.39 15.56 10.62
N LYS A 95 -10.65 14.29 10.97
CA LYS A 95 -11.74 13.45 10.45
C LYS A 95 -11.79 13.37 8.91
N LYS A 96 -10.67 13.63 8.25
CA LYS A 96 -10.50 13.54 6.79
C LYS A 96 -9.31 12.64 6.48
N ALA A 97 -9.53 11.64 5.63
CA ALA A 97 -8.44 10.83 5.10
C ALA A 97 -8.77 10.22 3.73
N ASN A 98 -7.71 9.97 2.96
CA ASN A 98 -7.75 9.18 1.74
C ASN A 98 -7.71 7.70 2.11
N ILE A 99 -8.72 6.90 1.76
CA ILE A 99 -8.81 5.50 2.19
C ILE A 99 -8.57 4.56 1.00
N THR A 100 -7.67 3.60 1.19
CA THR A 100 -7.43 2.48 0.27
C THR A 100 -7.63 1.16 1.00
N THR A 101 -8.29 0.19 0.36
CA THR A 101 -8.43 -1.18 0.86
C THR A 101 -7.67 -2.15 -0.04
N ARG A 102 -6.93 -3.07 0.57
CA ARG A 102 -6.15 -4.11 -0.11
C ARG A 102 -6.17 -5.39 0.72
N ASN A 103 -6.82 -6.44 0.23
CA ASN A 103 -7.00 -7.69 0.99
C ASN A 103 -7.59 -7.40 2.40
N PHE A 104 -8.78 -6.81 2.42
CA PHE A 104 -9.48 -6.41 3.63
C PHE A 104 -10.99 -6.69 3.47
N PRO A 105 -11.70 -7.14 4.50
CA PRO A 105 -13.10 -7.58 4.38
C PRO A 105 -14.10 -6.45 4.11
N GLU A 106 -13.71 -5.21 4.42
CA GLU A 106 -14.59 -4.04 4.24
C GLU A 106 -14.17 -3.19 3.04
N THR A 107 -15.19 -2.71 2.33
CA THR A 107 -15.04 -1.69 1.30
C THR A 107 -14.77 -0.31 1.89
N VAL A 108 -14.22 0.59 1.07
CA VAL A 108 -14.03 2.01 1.44
C VAL A 108 -15.34 2.64 1.91
N ALA A 109 -16.46 2.36 1.24
CA ALA A 109 -17.78 2.90 1.59
C ALA A 109 -18.24 2.44 2.98
N GLN A 110 -18.08 1.15 3.30
CA GLN A 110 -18.41 0.60 4.62
C GLN A 110 -17.53 1.22 5.72
N ILE A 111 -16.22 1.34 5.47
CA ILE A 111 -15.28 1.99 6.40
C ILE A 111 -15.68 3.44 6.65
N ARG A 112 -15.98 4.21 5.60
CA ARG A 112 -16.45 5.60 5.73
C ARG A 112 -17.73 5.69 6.55
N LYS A 113 -18.72 4.82 6.28
CA LYS A 113 -19.98 4.76 7.05
C LYS A 113 -19.73 4.46 8.52
N LYS A 114 -18.85 3.50 8.84
CA LYS A 114 -18.54 3.11 10.23
C LYS A 114 -17.73 4.15 10.99
N THR A 115 -16.74 4.76 10.34
CA THR A 115 -15.78 5.68 10.99
C THR A 115 -16.25 7.13 10.97
N GLY A 116 -17.07 7.53 10.01
CA GLY A 116 -17.43 8.93 9.77
C GLY A 116 -16.33 9.76 9.11
N LEU A 117 -15.24 9.13 8.64
CA LEU A 117 -14.15 9.81 7.97
C LEU A 117 -14.59 10.33 6.60
N LYS A 118 -14.39 11.64 6.39
CA LYS A 118 -14.61 12.30 5.10
C LYS A 118 -13.40 12.11 4.18
N ASP A 119 -13.61 12.33 2.89
CA ASP A 119 -12.55 12.23 1.89
C ASP A 119 -11.58 13.42 1.96
N GLY A 120 -10.35 13.23 1.46
CA GLY A 120 -9.30 14.23 1.41
C GLY A 120 -8.43 14.34 2.67
N GLY A 121 -7.67 15.44 2.76
CA GLY A 121 -6.63 15.62 3.78
C GLY A 121 -5.27 15.03 3.36
N ASN A 122 -4.28 15.14 4.25
CA ASN A 122 -2.89 14.75 3.96
C ASN A 122 -2.55 13.32 4.39
N GLN A 123 -3.42 12.71 5.21
CA GLN A 123 -3.26 11.33 5.68
C GLN A 123 -3.88 10.34 4.69
N TYR A 124 -3.17 9.24 4.47
CA TYR A 124 -3.56 8.10 3.66
C TYR A 124 -3.69 6.87 4.56
N LEU A 125 -4.84 6.22 4.50
CA LEU A 125 -5.13 5.02 5.28
C LEU A 125 -5.15 3.81 4.36
N PHE A 126 -4.31 2.84 4.67
CA PHE A 126 -4.33 1.54 4.02
C PHE A 126 -4.89 0.50 4.97
N PHE A 127 -6.08 0.03 4.67
CA PHE A 127 -6.71 -1.10 5.35
C PHE A 127 -6.27 -2.37 4.64
N THR A 128 -5.53 -3.22 5.35
CA THR A 128 -4.94 -4.40 4.76
C THR A 128 -4.78 -5.54 5.77
N THR A 129 -4.24 -6.66 5.29
CA THR A 129 -3.95 -7.86 6.09
C THR A 129 -2.46 -8.16 5.98
N ASP A 130 -1.83 -8.49 7.12
CA ASP A 130 -0.41 -8.86 7.18
C ASP A 130 -0.19 -10.35 6.86
N PHE A 131 1.08 -10.77 6.85
CA PHE A 131 1.50 -12.15 6.59
C PHE A 131 1.05 -13.13 7.68
N ASN A 132 0.59 -12.63 8.84
CA ASN A 132 -0.02 -13.41 9.91
C ASN A 132 -1.54 -13.46 9.83
N ASN A 133 -2.14 -13.00 8.72
CA ASN A 133 -3.58 -12.90 8.50
C ASN A 133 -4.32 -11.98 9.48
N LYS A 134 -3.63 -10.99 10.07
CA LYS A 134 -4.25 -9.99 10.94
C LYS A 134 -4.60 -8.73 10.18
N HIS A 135 -5.76 -8.18 10.48
CA HIS A 135 -6.24 -6.92 9.92
C HIS A 135 -5.57 -5.71 10.55
N LEU A 136 -4.97 -4.86 9.71
CA LEU A 136 -4.26 -3.67 10.12
C LEU A 136 -4.71 -2.43 9.35
N VAL A 137 -4.45 -1.28 9.96
CA VAL A 137 -4.57 0.05 9.34
C VAL A 137 -3.21 0.71 9.39
N LEU A 138 -2.64 1.01 8.22
CA LEU A 138 -1.46 1.85 8.10
C LEU A 138 -1.91 3.29 7.88
N ILE A 139 -1.46 4.17 8.77
CA ILE A 139 -1.67 5.61 8.67
C ILE A 139 -0.39 6.20 8.12
N CYS A 140 -0.48 6.76 6.92
CA CYS A 140 0.68 7.20 6.16
C CYS A 140 0.53 8.64 5.67
N GLU A 141 1.66 9.22 5.30
CA GLU A 141 1.74 10.47 4.53
C GLU A 141 2.50 10.22 3.22
N LYS A 142 2.30 11.06 2.21
CA LYS A 142 3.09 10.96 0.97
C LYS A 142 4.56 11.19 1.28
N ALA A 143 5.41 10.32 0.76
CA ALA A 143 6.87 10.42 0.83
C ALA A 143 7.45 11.23 -0.35
#